data_AF-A0A929F9C2-F1
#
_entry.id   AF-A0A929F9C2-F1
#
_cell.length_a   1.000
_cell.length_b   1.000
_cell.length_c   1.000
_cell.angle_alpha   90.00
_cell.angle_beta   90.00
_cell.angle_gamma   90.00
#
_symmetry.space_group_name_H-M   'P 1'
#
loop_
_entity.id
_entity.type
_entity.pdbx_description
1 polymer ?
#
loop_
_entity_poly.entity_id
_entity_poly.type
_entity_poly.pdbx_seq_one_letter_code
_entity_poly.pdbx_strand_id
1 'polypeptide(L)' 'YQGFKISSDLIELRNIATVAELIIRCAMHRKESRGLHFNIEYPYRDDKRWKKDTIIRRPFMG' A
#
# COMPACT_ATOMS: atom_id res chain seq x y z
N TYR A 1 -20.76 2.84 15.15
CA TYR A 1 -20.69 4.32 15.11
C TYR A 1 -21.87 4.91 15.88
N GLN A 2 -21.90 4.78 17.21
CA GLN A 2 -22.91 5.42 18.05
C GLN A 2 -22.21 6.55 18.82
N GLY A 3 -22.25 7.78 18.27
CA GLY A 3 -21.81 8.99 18.98
C GLY A 3 -21.03 10.04 18.17
N PHE A 4 -20.45 9.71 17.02
CA PHE A 4 -19.65 10.66 16.23
C PHE A 4 -20.41 11.15 15.00
N LYS A 5 -20.53 12.48 14.83
CA LYS A 5 -20.99 13.07 13.57
C LYS A 5 -19.94 12.79 12.50
N ILE A 6 -20.36 12.22 11.38
CA ILE A 6 -19.51 12.07 10.20
C ILE A 6 -19.15 13.49 9.74
N SER A 7 -17.87 13.85 9.80
CA SER A 7 -17.33 15.11 9.28
C SER A 7 -16.43 14.86 8.09
N SER A 8 -16.17 15.90 7.29
CA SER A 8 -15.20 15.85 6.19
C SER A 8 -13.82 15.43 6.69
N ASP A 9 -13.36 16.01 7.79
CA ASP A 9 -12.05 15.72 8.37
C ASP A 9 -11.87 14.24 8.74
N LEU A 10 -12.92 13.60 9.26
CA LEU A 10 -12.88 12.18 9.60
C LEU A 10 -12.77 11.30 8.34
N ILE A 11 -13.42 11.70 7.25
CA ILE A 11 -13.33 11.00 5.96
C ILE A 11 -11.92 11.16 5.37
N GLU A 12 -11.36 12.36 5.39
CA GLU A 12 -10.00 12.63 4.91
C GLU A 12 -8.95 11.85 5.72
N LEU A 13 -9.09 11.82 7.05
CA LEU A 13 -8.22 11.02 7.91
C LEU A 13 -8.27 9.53 7.52
N ARG A 14 -9.47 8.99 7.29
CA ARG A 14 -9.63 7.60 6.84
C ARG A 14 -8.96 7.37 5.49
N ASN A 15 -9.08 8.30 4.55
CA ASN A 15 -8.48 8.19 3.22
C ASN A 15 -6.95 8.17 3.31
N ILE A 16 -6.34 9.07 4.08
CA ILE A 16 -4.89 9.11 4.32
C ILE A 16 -4.42 7.79 4.96
N ALA A 17 -5.10 7.33 6.02
CA ALA A 17 -4.76 6.08 6.68
C ALA A 17 -4.85 4.87 5.73
N THR A 18 -5.87 4.86 4.86
CA THR A 18 -6.04 3.80 3.85
C THR A 18 -4.89 3.82 2.84
N VAL A 19 -4.51 5.00 2.33
CA VAL A 19 -3.38 5.14 1.39
C VAL A 19 -2.07 4.71 2.04
N ALA A 20 -1.83 5.11 3.30
CA ALA A 20 -0.65 4.70 4.05
C ALA A 20 -0.57 3.17 4.21
N GLU A 21 -1.68 2.51 4.56
CA GLU A 21 -1.75 1.05 4.66
C GLU A 21 -1.39 0.38 3.32
N LEU A 22 -1.94 0.88 2.21
CA LEU A 22 -1.66 0.34 0.87
C LEU A 22 -0.17 0.49 0.50
N ILE A 23 0.46 1.62 0.83
CA ILE A 23 1.89 1.84 0.62
C ILE A 23 2.72 0.80 1.39
N ILE A 24 2.42 0.62 2.68
CA ILE A 24 3.13 -0.32 3.55
C ILE A 24 2.99 -1.75 3.01
N ARG A 25 1.76 -2.16 2.65
CA ARG A 25 1.49 -3.49 2.09
C ARG A 25 2.23 -3.73 0.77
N CYS A 26 2.24 -2.74 -0.12
CA CYS A 26 3.00 -2.80 -1.37
C CYS A 26 4.51 -2.96 -1.11
N ALA A 27 5.07 -2.18 -0.17
CA ALA A 27 6.48 -2.21 0.16
C ALA A 27 6.91 -3.54 0.78
N MET A 28 6.11 -4.08 1.72
CA MET A 28 6.36 -5.39 2.34
C MET A 28 6.28 -6.54 1.34
N HIS A 29 5.35 -6.46 0.38
CA HIS A 29 5.21 -7.50 -0.64
C HIS A 29 6.39 -7.50 -1.62
N ARG A 30 6.90 -6.33 -2.03
CA ARG A 30 7.98 -6.21 -3.03
C ARG A 30 9.36 -6.55 -2.44
N LYS A 31 9.80 -7.78 -2.68
CA LYS A 31 11.11 -8.34 -2.26
C LYS A 31 12.21 -8.06 -3.28
N GLU A 32 12.44 -6.79 -3.58
CA GLU A 32 13.57 -6.28 -4.37
C GLU A 32 13.85 -4.83 -3.96
N SER A 33 14.93 -4.25 -4.49
CA SER A 33 15.16 -2.81 -4.49
C SER A 33 15.18 -2.27 -5.92
N ARG A 34 14.36 -1.27 -6.20
CA ARG A 34 14.24 -0.65 -7.53
C ARG A 34 13.79 0.81 -7.43
N GLY A 35 14.58 1.70 -8.02
CA GLY A 35 14.29 3.13 -8.01
C GLY A 35 14.28 3.67 -6.57
N LEU A 36 13.17 4.31 -6.18
CA LEU A 36 13.00 4.86 -4.84
C LEU A 36 12.56 3.82 -3.78
N HIS A 37 12.17 2.61 -4.20
CA HIS A 37 11.86 1.52 -3.27
C HIS A 37 13.16 0.77 -2.95
N PHE A 38 13.66 0.92 -1.72
CA PHE A 38 14.82 0.20 -1.22
C PHE A 38 14.41 -0.72 -0.05
N ASN A 39 14.80 -1.98 -0.14
CA ASN A 39 14.57 -2.99 0.89
C ASN A 39 15.92 -3.57 1.33
N ILE A 40 16.27 -3.39 2.60
CA ILE A 40 17.56 -3.82 3.15
C ILE A 40 17.78 -5.34 3.08
N GLU A 41 16.71 -6.14 3.18
CA GLU A 41 16.79 -7.60 3.06
C GLU A 41 16.92 -8.06 1.60
N TYR A 42 16.51 -7.22 0.65
CA TYR A 42 16.55 -7.49 -0.79
C TYR A 42 17.18 -6.28 -1.52
N PRO A 43 18.49 -6.01 -1.33
CA PRO A 43 19.13 -4.77 -1.73
C PRO A 43 19.32 -4.62 -3.25
N TYR A 44 19.09 -5.69 -4.01
CA TYR A 44 19.29 -5.72 -5.46
C TYR A 44 17.97 -5.78 -6.23
N ARG A 45 18.03 -5.36 -7.49
CA ARG A 45 16.91 -5.46 -8.44
C ARG A 45 16.70 -6.91 -8.87
N ASP A 46 15.46 -7.38 -8.91
CA ASP A 46 15.11 -8.73 -9.38
C ASP A 46 14.11 -8.67 -10.53
N ASP A 47 14.64 -8.61 -11.74
CA ASP A 47 13.83 -8.52 -12.96
C ASP A 47 13.12 -9.83 -13.31
N LYS A 48 13.53 -10.97 -12.74
CA LYS A 48 12.88 -12.26 -13.00
C LYS A 48 11.52 -12.35 -12.31
N ARG A 49 11.44 -11.87 -11.06
CA ARG A 49 10.21 -11.98 -10.25
C ARG A 49 9.39 -10.69 -10.19
N TRP A 50 10.04 -9.53 -10.30
CA TRP A 50 9.44 -8.25 -9.94
C TRP A 50 9.41 -7.20 -11.07
N LYS A 51 9.76 -7.55 -12.31
CA LYS A 51 9.56 -6.70 -13.51
C LYS A 51 8.07 -6.62 -13.92
N LYS A 52 7.24 -6.17 -12.98
CA LYS A 52 5.79 -6.02 -13.09
C LYS A 52 5.30 -5.01 -12.05
N ASP A 53 4.12 -4.45 -12.26
CA ASP A 53 3.51 -3.54 -11.30
C ASP A 53 2.91 -4.29 -10.11
N THR A 54 2.81 -3.61 -8.96
CA THR A 54 2.03 -4.10 -7.82
C THR A 54 0.60 -3.57 -7.96
N ILE A 55 -0.35 -4.46 -8.18
CA ILE A 55 -1.76 -4.10 -8.37
C ILE A 55 -2.55 -4.63 -7.16
N ILE A 56 -3.17 -3.73 -6.41
CA ILE A 56 -4.11 -4.07 -5.32
C ILE A 56 -5.51 -3.67 -5.78
N ARG A 57 -6.47 -4.58 -5.63
CA ARG A 57 -7.90 -4.33 -5.90
C ARG A 57 -8.69 -4.62 -4.64
N ARG A 58 -9.79 -3.87 -4.44
CA ARG A 58 -10.76 -4.25 -3.42
C ARG A 58 -11.33 -5.63 -3.75
N PRO A 59 -11.49 -6.53 -2.76
CA PRO A 59 -12.18 -7.78 -2.99
C PRO A 59 -13.61 -7.48 -3.46
N PHE A 60 -14.06 -8.19 -4.49
CA PHE A 60 -15.43 -8.11 -4.95
C PHE A 60 -16.31 -8.76 -3.88
N MET A 61 -17.07 -7.96 -3.15
CA MET A 61 -18.11 -8.48 -2.26
C MET A 61 -19.32 -8.75 -3.16
N GLY A 62 -19.44 -10.00 -3.62
CA GLY A 62 -20.69 -10.53 -4.18
C GLY A 62 -21.68 -10.83 -3.07
#